data_AF-A0A4Q5VPH1-F1
#
_entry.id   AF-A0A4Q5VPH1-F1
#
_cell.length_a   1.000
_cell.length_b   1.000
_cell.length_c   1.000
_cell.angle_alpha   90.00
_cell.angle_beta   90.00
_cell.angle_gamma   90.00
#
_symmetry.space_group_name_H-M   'P 1'
#
loop_
_entity.id
_entity.type
_entity.pdbx_description
1 polymer ?
#
loop_
_entity_poly.entity_id
_entity_poly.type
_entity_poly.pdbx_seq_one_letter_code
_entity_poly.pdbx_strand_id
1 'polypeptide(L)'
;MNFLATDQPWLLFRHPLVRELAFCIASPPLLAHWPASLAFNANQFISAQDIVLPDSQFWQQQFVNYLPRLQQLDTHPQQLEQHLLSLHSRRLGIRFEHLLAFWLHDNTYHPFTLLGQGIKRMDGQRTVGEIDFLILNQDTQKIEHWEVAIKFYLGEGHLNPEHWLGANRRDSLDRKLNHVCLHQFNVTHTDEHAIDLRRAIIKGRLYYPAGKPVHYPNWATPQHLTGFWGYTVPPAPKGFTWRYASRQEWMVAIPDFMPINSPTDLGNETHPVYWRNGLYLLLDTENKVVLHYMLRIIHKSPQSINLDNTLKPNLNAVDIFNQISII
;
A
#
# COMPACT_ATOMS: atom_id res chain seq x y z
N MET A 1 -21.73 6.54 13.05
CA MET A 1 -21.05 6.59 11.75
C MET A 1 -21.34 5.30 11.01
N ASN A 2 -21.76 5.36 9.75
CA ASN A 2 -21.98 4.16 8.94
C ASN A 2 -20.67 3.76 8.23
N PHE A 3 -19.91 2.86 8.84
CA PHE A 3 -18.62 2.39 8.31
C PHE A 3 -18.77 1.55 7.03
N LEU A 4 -19.97 1.08 6.70
CA LEU A 4 -20.20 0.25 5.51
C LEU A 4 -20.71 1.06 4.30
N ALA A 5 -20.92 2.37 4.47
CA ALA A 5 -21.42 3.25 3.42
C ALA A 5 -20.32 4.06 2.70
N THR A 6 -19.04 3.74 2.95
CA THR A 6 -17.90 4.43 2.33
C THR A 6 -16.88 3.40 1.84
N ASP A 7 -16.22 3.70 0.72
CA ASP A 7 -15.14 2.88 0.17
C ASP A 7 -13.81 3.05 0.93
N GLN A 8 -13.74 4.01 1.86
CA GLN A 8 -12.56 4.28 2.67
C GLN A 8 -12.89 4.34 4.18
N PRO A 9 -13.42 3.24 4.76
CA PRO A 9 -13.93 3.24 6.13
C PRO A 9 -12.88 3.53 7.20
N TRP A 10 -11.59 3.29 6.89
CA TRP A 10 -10.49 3.60 7.79
C TRP A 10 -10.36 5.10 8.10
N LEU A 11 -10.85 5.99 7.23
CA LEU A 11 -10.80 7.44 7.46
C LEU A 11 -11.81 7.93 8.50
N LEU A 12 -12.78 7.09 8.88
CA LEU A 12 -13.80 7.42 9.88
C LEU A 12 -13.30 7.28 11.33
N PHE A 13 -12.21 6.55 11.55
CA PHE A 13 -11.57 6.46 12.87
C PHE A 13 -10.83 7.75 13.19
N ARG A 14 -10.72 8.10 14.47
CA ARG A 14 -10.04 9.33 14.90
C ARG A 14 -8.54 9.11 15.13
N HIS A 15 -8.18 7.99 15.73
CA HIS A 15 -6.82 7.69 16.13
C HIS A 15 -5.96 7.26 14.93
N PRO A 16 -4.82 7.93 14.64
CA PRO A 16 -4.02 7.64 13.44
C PRO A 16 -3.60 6.18 13.28
N LEU A 17 -3.16 5.53 14.36
CA LEU A 17 -2.77 4.11 14.33
C LEU A 17 -3.94 3.18 14.03
N VAL A 18 -5.14 3.53 14.51
CA VAL A 18 -6.34 2.73 14.27
C VAL A 18 -6.79 2.88 12.83
N ARG A 19 -6.60 4.06 12.22
CA ARG A 19 -6.78 4.22 10.77
C ARG A 19 -5.84 3.32 9.97
N GLU A 20 -4.57 3.24 10.36
CA GLU A 20 -3.61 2.37 9.68
C GLU A 20 -3.96 0.89 9.83
N LEU A 21 -4.35 0.44 11.03
CA LEU A 21 -4.83 -0.93 11.26
C LEU A 21 -6.09 -1.23 10.45
N ALA A 22 -7.07 -0.32 10.49
CA ALA A 22 -8.29 -0.43 9.69
C ALA A 22 -7.99 -0.45 8.19
N PHE A 23 -7.03 0.34 7.71
CA PHE A 23 -6.56 0.29 6.33
C PHE A 23 -5.99 -1.09 5.99
N CYS A 24 -5.14 -1.67 6.85
CA CYS A 24 -4.55 -2.97 6.59
C CYS A 24 -5.60 -4.07 6.40
N ILE A 25 -6.74 -3.98 7.08
CA ILE A 25 -7.82 -4.96 7.00
C ILE A 25 -8.82 -4.60 5.89
N ALA A 26 -9.29 -3.35 5.85
CA ALA A 26 -10.40 -2.93 4.99
C ALA A 26 -9.99 -2.46 3.59
N SER A 27 -8.73 -2.09 3.36
CA SER A 27 -8.34 -1.63 2.02
C SER A 27 -8.44 -2.79 1.03
N PRO A 28 -8.89 -2.52 -0.21
CA PRO A 28 -9.02 -3.55 -1.23
C PRO A 28 -7.66 -4.21 -1.52
N PRO A 29 -7.65 -5.50 -1.90
CA PRO A 29 -6.45 -6.14 -2.44
C PRO A 29 -6.05 -5.44 -3.76
N LEU A 30 -4.76 -5.47 -4.09
CA LEU A 30 -4.24 -4.88 -5.31
C LEU A 30 -4.61 -5.72 -6.55
N LEU A 31 -4.58 -7.05 -6.41
CA LEU A 31 -4.81 -8.00 -7.50
C LEU A 31 -6.16 -8.71 -7.34
N ALA A 32 -6.94 -8.75 -8.42
CA ALA A 32 -8.07 -9.67 -8.55
C ALA A 32 -7.60 -11.05 -9.03
N HIS A 33 -6.63 -11.07 -9.94
CA HIS A 33 -6.01 -12.29 -10.45
C HIS A 33 -4.55 -12.04 -10.83
N TRP A 34 -3.78 -13.12 -10.97
CA TRP A 34 -2.42 -13.02 -11.48
C TRP A 34 -2.39 -12.48 -12.91
N PRO A 35 -1.51 -11.51 -13.24
CA PRO A 35 -1.34 -11.07 -14.62
C PRO A 35 -1.06 -12.25 -15.55
N ALA A 36 -1.61 -12.24 -16.76
CA ALA A 36 -1.51 -13.38 -17.69
C ALA A 36 -0.05 -13.79 -18.00
N SER A 37 0.88 -12.82 -18.01
CA SER A 37 2.31 -13.08 -18.17
C SER A 37 2.94 -13.88 -17.02
N LEU A 38 2.28 -13.93 -15.87
CA LEU A 38 2.75 -14.58 -14.64
C LEU A 38 1.88 -15.75 -14.20
N ALA A 39 0.65 -15.86 -14.72
CA ALA A 39 -0.31 -16.88 -14.30
C ALA A 39 0.17 -18.32 -14.54
N PHE A 40 1.12 -18.52 -15.46
CA PHE A 40 1.73 -19.83 -15.74
C PHE A 40 3.14 -19.98 -15.16
N ASN A 41 3.62 -18.99 -14.42
CA ASN A 41 4.87 -19.13 -13.71
C ASN A 41 4.67 -20.12 -12.56
N ALA A 42 5.58 -21.08 -12.49
CA ALA A 42 5.60 -22.07 -11.44
C ALA A 42 7.04 -22.20 -10.93
N ASN A 43 7.16 -22.44 -9.63
CA ASN A 43 8.40 -22.99 -9.09
C ASN A 43 8.29 -24.53 -9.07
N GLN A 44 9.28 -25.21 -8.49
CA GLN A 44 9.31 -26.67 -8.43
C GLN A 44 8.14 -27.28 -7.62
N PHE A 45 7.44 -26.49 -6.82
CA PHE A 45 6.43 -26.93 -5.86
C PHE A 45 5.02 -26.42 -6.14
N ILE A 46 4.87 -25.24 -6.74
CA ILE A 46 3.57 -24.59 -6.90
C ILE A 46 3.51 -23.66 -8.12
N SER A 47 2.34 -23.60 -8.77
CA SER A 47 2.01 -22.63 -9.82
C SER A 47 1.41 -21.36 -9.21
N ALA A 48 1.59 -20.21 -9.87
CA ALA A 48 0.95 -18.95 -9.46
C ALA A 48 -0.56 -19.10 -9.22
N GLN A 49 -1.24 -19.91 -10.04
CA GLN A 49 -2.68 -20.16 -9.94
C GLN A 49 -3.12 -20.88 -8.66
N ASP A 50 -2.24 -21.64 -8.03
CA ASP A 50 -2.53 -22.34 -6.77
C ASP A 50 -2.33 -21.42 -5.55
N ILE A 51 -1.75 -20.24 -5.74
CA ILE A 51 -1.62 -19.22 -4.69
C ILE A 51 -2.91 -18.42 -4.63
N VAL A 52 -3.59 -18.51 -3.49
CA VAL A 52 -4.85 -17.82 -3.23
C VAL A 52 -4.60 -16.31 -3.10
N LEU A 53 -5.34 -15.53 -3.87
CA LEU A 53 -5.46 -14.08 -3.75
C LEU A 53 -6.80 -13.77 -3.05
N PRO A 54 -6.83 -13.35 -1.78
CA PRO A 54 -8.08 -13.04 -1.10
C PRO A 54 -8.74 -11.82 -1.74
N ASP A 55 -9.99 -11.97 -2.11
CA ASP A 55 -10.76 -10.93 -2.79
C ASP A 55 -11.29 -9.85 -1.82
N SER A 56 -11.99 -8.86 -2.38
CA SER A 56 -12.60 -7.78 -1.60
C SER A 56 -13.64 -8.29 -0.59
N GLN A 57 -14.35 -9.38 -0.90
CA GLN A 57 -15.38 -9.92 0.00
C GLN A 57 -14.74 -10.55 1.24
N PHE A 58 -13.64 -11.30 1.07
CA PHE A 58 -12.84 -11.83 2.17
C PHE A 58 -12.45 -10.71 3.14
N TRP A 59 -11.87 -9.63 2.63
CA TRP A 59 -11.41 -8.51 3.45
C TRP A 59 -12.55 -7.72 4.08
N GLN A 60 -13.67 -7.55 3.36
CA GLN A 60 -14.87 -6.93 3.91
C GLN A 60 -15.40 -7.72 5.11
N GLN A 61 -15.44 -9.05 5.02
CA GLN A 61 -15.85 -9.90 6.14
C GLN A 61 -14.90 -9.74 7.34
N GLN A 62 -13.58 -9.75 7.11
CA GLN A 62 -12.61 -9.55 8.20
C GLN A 62 -12.77 -8.16 8.85
N PHE A 63 -13.02 -7.13 8.04
CA PHE A 63 -13.26 -5.79 8.55
C PHE A 63 -14.54 -5.71 9.39
N VAL A 64 -15.66 -6.28 8.90
CA VAL A 64 -16.93 -6.32 9.62
C VAL A 64 -16.78 -7.03 10.96
N ASN A 65 -16.12 -8.18 10.98
CA ASN A 65 -15.89 -8.94 12.21
C ASN A 65 -15.03 -8.16 13.21
N TYR A 66 -14.00 -7.45 12.72
CA TYR A 66 -13.06 -6.73 13.57
C TYR A 66 -13.49 -5.28 13.90
N LEU A 67 -14.59 -4.79 13.30
CA LEU A 67 -15.07 -3.42 13.49
C LEU A 67 -15.33 -3.05 14.97
N PRO A 68 -15.96 -3.90 15.81
CA PRO A 68 -16.13 -3.59 17.23
C PRO A 68 -14.80 -3.38 17.95
N ARG A 69 -13.78 -4.17 17.60
CA ARG A 69 -12.43 -4.07 18.14
C ARG A 69 -11.74 -2.78 17.70
N LEU A 70 -11.85 -2.41 16.42
CA LEU A 70 -11.34 -1.14 15.92
C LEU A 70 -11.98 0.06 16.62
N GLN A 71 -13.31 0.03 16.85
CA GLN A 71 -14.01 1.08 17.60
C GLN A 71 -13.54 1.19 19.06
N GLN A 72 -13.30 0.05 19.71
CA GLN A 72 -12.70 0.03 21.04
C GLN A 72 -11.30 0.67 21.02
N LEU A 73 -10.43 0.25 20.10
CA LEU A 73 -9.07 0.79 19.97
C LEU A 73 -9.04 2.28 19.62
N ASP A 74 -10.04 2.78 18.89
CA ASP A 74 -10.16 4.21 18.56
C ASP A 74 -10.40 5.10 19.78
N THR A 75 -10.96 4.51 20.85
CA THR A 75 -11.16 5.18 22.15
C THR A 75 -10.08 4.85 23.17
N HIS A 76 -9.50 3.65 23.09
CA HIS A 76 -8.48 3.13 24.02
C HIS A 76 -7.32 2.48 23.22
N PRO A 77 -6.42 3.29 22.63
CA PRO A 77 -5.43 2.83 21.66
C PRO A 77 -4.20 2.16 22.28
N GLN A 78 -4.11 2.09 23.62
CA GLN A 78 -2.87 1.78 24.33
C GLN A 78 -2.26 0.43 23.93
N GLN A 79 -3.09 -0.59 23.69
CA GLN A 79 -2.62 -1.91 23.26
C GLN A 79 -1.97 -1.87 21.87
N LEU A 80 -2.57 -1.13 20.93
CA LEU A 80 -2.02 -0.96 19.58
C LEU A 80 -0.76 -0.10 19.57
N GLU A 81 -0.74 0.96 20.39
CA GLU A 81 0.44 1.80 20.59
C GLU A 81 1.61 0.99 21.12
N GLN A 82 1.41 0.23 22.20
CA GLN A 82 2.42 -0.63 22.81
C GLN A 82 2.97 -1.66 21.82
N HIS A 83 2.09 -2.28 21.02
CA HIS A 83 2.52 -3.22 19.97
C HIS A 83 3.45 -2.56 18.95
N LEU A 84 3.12 -1.35 18.49
CA LEU A 84 3.93 -0.64 17.50
C LEU A 84 5.18 0.03 18.08
N LEU A 85 5.25 0.27 19.39
CA LEU A 85 6.48 0.74 20.04
C LEU A 85 7.62 -0.28 19.97
N SER A 86 7.31 -1.59 19.87
CA SER A 86 8.32 -2.63 19.65
C SER A 86 9.02 -2.53 18.28
N LEU A 87 8.43 -1.79 17.35
CA LEU A 87 8.91 -1.67 15.98
C LEU A 87 9.98 -0.59 15.84
N HIS A 88 11.23 -1.03 15.64
CA HIS A 88 12.38 -0.14 15.45
C HIS A 88 12.55 0.34 14.00
N SER A 89 11.78 -0.22 13.06
CA SER A 89 11.91 0.04 11.63
C SER A 89 10.90 1.08 11.14
N ARG A 90 11.38 2.02 10.31
CA ARG A 90 10.53 2.97 9.57
C ARG A 90 10.08 2.44 8.20
N ARG A 91 10.42 1.19 7.85
CA ARG A 91 10.04 0.60 6.55
C ARG A 91 8.57 0.26 6.55
N LEU A 92 7.86 0.76 5.54
CA LEU A 92 6.40 0.61 5.43
C LEU A 92 5.93 -0.84 5.35
N GLY A 93 6.68 -1.69 4.65
CA GLY A 93 6.38 -3.13 4.57
C GLY A 93 6.38 -3.81 5.93
N ILE A 94 7.41 -3.56 6.75
CA ILE A 94 7.53 -4.13 8.10
C ILE A 94 6.41 -3.59 9.01
N ARG A 95 6.06 -2.31 8.86
CA ARG A 95 4.95 -1.71 9.61
C ARG A 95 3.60 -2.36 9.26
N PHE A 96 3.35 -2.58 7.97
CA PHE A 96 2.15 -3.26 7.48
C PHE A 96 2.04 -4.70 8.01
N GLU A 97 3.16 -5.44 7.98
CA GLU A 97 3.24 -6.78 8.58
C GLU A 97 2.93 -6.73 10.08
N HIS A 98 3.55 -5.84 10.86
CA HIS A 98 3.27 -5.71 12.29
C HIS A 98 1.80 -5.36 12.61
N LEU A 99 1.16 -4.52 11.78
CA LEU A 99 -0.27 -4.20 11.93
C LEU A 99 -1.15 -5.43 11.65
N LEU A 100 -0.82 -6.22 10.62
CA LEU A 100 -1.51 -7.48 10.36
C LEU A 100 -1.27 -8.51 11.47
N ALA A 101 -0.05 -8.57 12.04
CA ALA A 101 0.25 -9.42 13.18
C ALA A 101 -0.61 -9.06 14.40
N PHE A 102 -0.78 -7.75 14.68
CA PHE A 102 -1.67 -7.29 15.75
C PHE A 102 -3.10 -7.80 15.56
N TRP A 103 -3.63 -7.68 14.34
CA TRP A 103 -4.95 -8.23 14.01
C TRP A 103 -4.98 -9.74 14.19
N LEU A 104 -4.01 -10.48 13.65
CA LEU A 104 -3.92 -11.94 13.71
C LEU A 104 -3.80 -12.51 15.14
N HIS A 105 -3.25 -11.74 16.08
CA HIS A 105 -3.20 -12.14 17.49
C HIS A 105 -4.58 -12.06 18.18
N ASP A 106 -5.50 -11.24 17.68
CA ASP A 106 -6.87 -11.10 18.19
C ASP A 106 -7.79 -12.18 17.60
N ASN A 107 -7.46 -13.46 17.85
CA ASN A 107 -8.15 -14.65 17.33
C ASN A 107 -9.66 -14.77 17.65
N THR A 108 -10.20 -13.91 18.51
CA THR A 108 -11.62 -13.87 18.85
C THR A 108 -12.48 -13.36 17.68
N TYR A 109 -11.90 -12.66 16.71
CA TYR A 109 -12.64 -11.99 15.64
C TYR A 109 -12.49 -12.66 14.26
N HIS A 110 -11.69 -13.72 14.14
CA HIS A 110 -11.44 -14.42 12.88
C HIS A 110 -10.94 -15.85 13.14
N PRO A 111 -11.05 -16.79 12.19
CA PRO A 111 -10.69 -18.19 12.39
C PRO A 111 -9.17 -18.45 12.31
N PHE A 112 -8.34 -17.44 12.07
CA PHE A 112 -6.90 -17.60 11.89
C PHE A 112 -6.15 -17.61 13.22
N THR A 113 -5.46 -18.71 13.52
CA THR A 113 -4.50 -18.80 14.64
C THR A 113 -3.09 -18.60 14.11
N LEU A 114 -2.39 -17.58 14.60
CA LEU A 114 -0.99 -17.32 14.24
C LEU A 114 -0.07 -18.32 14.94
N LEU A 115 0.57 -19.20 14.15
CA LEU A 115 1.55 -20.18 14.62
C LEU A 115 2.97 -19.60 14.65
N GLY A 116 3.27 -18.66 13.76
CA GLY A 116 4.52 -17.92 13.79
C GLY A 116 4.59 -16.81 12.75
N GLN A 117 5.48 -15.85 13.01
CA GLN A 117 5.73 -14.68 12.17
C GLN A 117 7.23 -14.59 11.84
N GLY A 118 7.56 -14.23 10.59
CA GLY A 118 8.95 -14.03 10.17
C GLY A 118 9.81 -15.29 10.31
N ILE A 119 9.25 -16.46 9.99
CA ILE A 119 9.92 -17.75 10.16
C ILE A 119 10.95 -17.91 9.04
N LYS A 120 12.23 -17.80 9.39
CA LYS A 120 13.33 -18.01 8.44
C LYS A 120 13.60 -19.50 8.28
N ARG A 121 13.53 -19.99 7.04
CA ARG A 121 13.98 -21.34 6.70
C ARG A 121 15.44 -21.30 6.24
N MET A 122 16.26 -22.07 6.92
CA MET A 122 17.69 -22.20 6.64
C MET A 122 17.97 -23.59 6.03
N ASP A 123 18.81 -23.63 5.00
CA ASP A 123 19.49 -24.83 4.52
C ASP A 123 20.99 -24.65 4.79
N GLY A 124 21.47 -25.30 5.85
CA GLY A 124 22.77 -25.00 6.45
C GLY A 124 22.89 -23.53 6.86
N GLN A 125 23.82 -22.81 6.24
CA GLN A 125 24.04 -21.36 6.49
C GLN A 125 23.26 -20.46 5.52
N ARG A 126 22.52 -21.02 4.55
CA ARG A 126 21.80 -20.25 3.53
C ARG A 126 20.33 -20.12 3.92
N THR A 127 19.80 -18.90 3.93
CA THR A 127 18.34 -18.70 3.99
C THR A 127 17.74 -19.12 2.66
N VAL A 128 16.89 -20.15 2.68
CA VAL A 128 16.19 -20.66 1.50
C VAL A 128 14.81 -20.03 1.30
N GLY A 129 14.26 -19.45 2.36
CA GLY A 129 13.03 -18.68 2.32
C GLY A 129 12.69 -18.09 3.68
N GLU A 130 11.68 -17.24 3.69
CA GLU A 130 11.09 -16.67 4.90
C GLU A 130 9.57 -16.77 4.73
N ILE A 131 8.87 -17.14 5.80
CA ILE A 131 7.42 -17.15 5.86
C ILE A 131 7.00 -15.93 6.68
N ASP A 132 6.27 -15.00 6.06
CA ASP A 132 5.79 -13.81 6.79
C ASP A 132 4.82 -14.24 7.92
N PHE A 133 3.80 -15.06 7.61
CA PHE A 133 2.94 -15.69 8.61
C PHE A 133 2.65 -17.16 8.32
N LEU A 134 2.79 -18.00 9.35
CA LEU A 134 2.28 -19.36 9.39
C LEU A 134 0.98 -19.39 10.20
N ILE A 135 -0.10 -19.82 9.58
CA ILE A 135 -1.46 -19.72 10.11
C ILE A 135 -2.11 -21.11 10.19
N LEU A 136 -2.78 -21.43 11.28
CA LEU A 136 -3.80 -22.48 11.30
C LEU A 136 -5.18 -21.84 11.09
N ASN A 137 -5.85 -22.19 10.00
CA ASN A 137 -7.22 -21.77 9.75
C ASN A 137 -8.18 -22.74 10.44
N GLN A 138 -8.84 -22.29 11.51
CA GLN A 138 -9.72 -23.11 12.34
C GLN A 138 -10.97 -23.61 11.60
N ASP A 139 -11.44 -22.89 10.58
CA ASP A 139 -12.62 -23.30 9.81
C ASP A 139 -12.31 -24.47 8.86
N THR A 140 -11.10 -24.49 8.31
CA THR A 140 -10.69 -25.49 7.30
C THR A 140 -9.70 -26.53 7.84
N GLN A 141 -9.16 -26.31 9.04
CA GLN A 141 -8.08 -27.07 9.67
C GLN A 141 -6.80 -27.16 8.81
N LYS A 142 -6.60 -26.19 7.92
CA LYS A 142 -5.41 -26.12 7.05
C LYS A 142 -4.32 -25.24 7.66
N ILE A 143 -3.08 -25.65 7.44
CA ILE A 143 -1.90 -24.82 7.65
C ILE A 143 -1.67 -23.95 6.42
N GLU A 144 -1.78 -22.64 6.60
CA GLU A 144 -1.64 -21.65 5.55
C GLU A 144 -0.30 -20.89 5.69
N HIS A 145 0.39 -20.69 4.57
CA HIS A 145 1.54 -19.79 4.45
C HIS A 145 1.07 -18.50 3.80
N TRP A 146 1.13 -17.40 4.53
CA TRP A 146 0.79 -16.08 4.02
C TRP A 146 2.05 -15.28 3.72
N GLU A 147 2.08 -14.67 2.54
CA GLU A 147 3.04 -13.65 2.13
C GLU A 147 2.33 -12.32 2.01
N VAL A 148 2.85 -11.29 2.67
CA VAL A 148 2.19 -10.00 2.77
C VAL A 148 3.05 -8.89 2.19
N ALA A 149 2.43 -7.97 1.46
CA ALA A 149 3.12 -6.82 0.90
C ALA A 149 2.19 -5.63 0.78
N ILE A 150 2.74 -4.46 1.09
CA ILE A 150 2.13 -3.19 0.71
C ILE A 150 2.99 -2.49 -0.34
N LYS A 151 2.37 -2.11 -1.46
CA LYS A 151 3.07 -1.63 -2.65
C LYS A 151 2.38 -0.44 -3.31
N PHE A 152 3.22 0.43 -3.86
CA PHE A 152 2.80 1.69 -4.46
C PHE A 152 3.52 1.81 -5.78
N TYR A 153 2.78 1.57 -6.86
CA TYR A 153 3.34 1.46 -8.21
C TYR A 153 2.71 2.51 -9.11
N LEU A 154 3.53 3.20 -9.89
CA LEU A 154 3.08 4.07 -10.97
C LEU A 154 3.22 3.33 -12.29
N GLY A 155 2.18 3.35 -13.11
CA GLY A 155 2.15 2.70 -14.42
C GLY A 155 2.67 3.62 -15.52
N GLU A 156 3.70 3.18 -16.24
CA GLU A 156 4.22 3.85 -17.44
C GLU A 156 3.75 3.17 -18.74
N GLY A 157 3.94 3.87 -19.86
CA GLY A 157 3.67 3.34 -21.20
C GLY A 157 2.22 2.90 -21.37
N HIS A 158 2.05 1.64 -21.78
CA HIS A 158 0.75 1.00 -22.02
C HIS A 158 0.16 0.29 -20.79
N LEU A 159 0.70 0.54 -19.58
CA LEU A 159 0.23 -0.07 -18.33
C LEU A 159 0.35 -1.60 -18.25
N ASN A 160 1.22 -2.19 -19.07
CA ASN A 160 1.61 -3.59 -18.92
C ASN A 160 2.24 -3.85 -17.54
N PRO A 161 2.11 -5.07 -16.97
CA PRO A 161 2.66 -5.43 -15.65
C PRO A 161 4.12 -5.00 -15.40
N GLU A 162 4.99 -5.11 -16.41
CA GLU A 162 6.41 -4.75 -16.35
C GLU A 162 6.67 -3.24 -16.20
N HIS A 163 5.68 -2.40 -16.52
CA HIS A 163 5.77 -0.95 -16.48
C HIS A 163 5.19 -0.32 -15.21
N TRP A 164 4.83 -1.14 -14.23
CA TRP A 164 4.40 -0.69 -12.90
C TRP A 164 5.59 -0.57 -11.98
N LEU A 165 6.07 0.67 -11.78
CA LEU A 165 7.32 0.97 -11.11
C LEU A 165 7.10 1.62 -9.74
N GLY A 166 7.84 1.17 -8.75
CA GLY A 166 7.81 1.72 -7.41
C GLY A 166 8.60 3.01 -7.32
N ALA A 167 8.67 3.57 -6.10
CA ALA A 167 9.49 4.73 -5.82
C ALA A 167 10.98 4.50 -6.19
N ASN A 168 11.45 3.26 -6.08
CA ASN A 168 12.72 2.82 -6.64
C ASN A 168 12.43 2.09 -7.97
N ARG A 169 13.10 2.48 -9.06
CA ARG A 169 12.94 1.85 -10.39
C ARG A 169 13.24 0.35 -10.42
N ARG A 170 14.04 -0.15 -9.48
CA ARG A 170 14.33 -1.58 -9.36
C ARG A 170 13.18 -2.38 -8.72
N ASP A 171 12.26 -1.70 -8.03
CA ASP A 171 11.02 -2.29 -7.52
C ASP A 171 9.96 -2.13 -8.61
N SER A 172 9.62 -3.22 -9.30
CA SER A 172 8.50 -3.26 -10.23
C SER A 172 7.48 -4.30 -9.76
N LEU A 173 6.22 -4.11 -10.14
CA LEU A 173 5.15 -5.06 -9.83
C LEU A 173 5.52 -6.46 -10.35
N ASP A 174 5.89 -6.56 -11.63
CA ASP A 174 6.32 -7.81 -12.24
C ASP A 174 7.43 -8.52 -11.44
N ARG A 175 8.49 -7.81 -11.04
CA ARG A 175 9.56 -8.40 -10.23
C ARG A 175 9.07 -8.85 -8.85
N LYS A 176 8.20 -8.08 -8.20
CA LYS A 176 7.63 -8.46 -6.90
C LYS A 176 6.76 -9.71 -7.03
N LEU A 177 5.88 -9.76 -8.04
CA LEU A 177 5.00 -10.91 -8.27
C LEU A 177 5.79 -12.16 -8.62
N ASN A 178 6.79 -12.04 -9.50
CA ASN A 178 7.74 -13.11 -9.80
C ASN A 178 8.49 -13.59 -8.55
N HIS A 179 8.95 -12.67 -7.70
CA HIS A 179 9.65 -13.03 -6.48
C HIS A 179 8.75 -13.77 -5.48
N VAL A 180 7.51 -13.28 -5.29
CA VAL A 180 6.51 -13.94 -4.43
C VAL A 180 6.27 -15.37 -4.93
N CYS A 181 5.94 -15.53 -6.21
CA CYS A 181 5.63 -16.84 -6.79
C CYS A 181 6.83 -17.78 -6.83
N LEU A 182 8.00 -17.31 -7.28
CA LEU A 182 9.13 -18.18 -7.58
C LEU A 182 10.07 -18.41 -6.40
N HIS A 183 10.03 -17.55 -5.37
CA HIS A 183 11.01 -17.58 -4.27
C HIS A 183 10.34 -17.69 -2.90
N GLN A 184 9.41 -16.79 -2.56
CA GLN A 184 8.86 -16.75 -1.21
C GLN A 184 8.05 -18.01 -0.89
N PHE A 185 7.30 -18.54 -1.86
CA PHE A 185 6.50 -19.76 -1.69
C PHE A 185 7.24 -21.09 -1.90
N ASN A 186 8.58 -21.08 -1.96
CA ASN A 186 9.37 -22.33 -2.05
C ASN A 186 9.41 -23.13 -0.75
N VAL A 187 8.99 -22.54 0.38
CA VAL A 187 8.89 -23.27 1.65
C VAL A 187 7.64 -24.15 1.62
N THR A 188 7.81 -25.46 1.78
CA THR A 188 6.72 -26.46 1.75
C THR A 188 6.32 -27.00 3.12
N HIS A 189 7.19 -26.83 4.10
CA HIS A 189 6.98 -27.22 5.48
C HIS A 189 7.87 -26.36 6.39
N THR A 190 7.45 -26.24 7.64
CA THR A 190 8.32 -25.87 8.76
C THR A 190 8.75 -27.15 9.49
N ASP A 191 9.57 -27.03 10.52
CA ASP A 191 9.98 -28.20 11.32
C ASP A 191 8.78 -28.91 11.99
N GLU A 192 7.68 -28.19 12.23
CA GLU A 192 6.52 -28.68 12.97
C GLU A 192 5.28 -28.94 12.07
N HIS A 193 5.19 -28.30 10.90
CA HIS A 193 3.97 -28.31 10.09
C HIS A 193 4.25 -28.39 8.58
N ALA A 194 3.49 -29.22 7.86
CA ALA A 194 3.37 -29.15 6.41
C ALA A 194 2.45 -27.99 6.00
N ILE A 195 2.70 -27.36 4.84
CA ILE A 195 1.90 -26.23 4.34
C ILE A 195 0.87 -26.72 3.31
N ASP A 196 -0.41 -26.56 3.63
CA ASP A 196 -1.55 -27.00 2.80
C ASP A 196 -2.01 -25.94 1.80
N LEU A 197 -1.91 -24.66 2.17
CA LEU A 197 -2.43 -23.54 1.37
C LEU A 197 -1.47 -22.35 1.38
N ARG A 198 -1.37 -21.64 0.27
CA ARG A 198 -0.56 -20.43 0.15
C ARG A 198 -1.43 -19.24 -0.22
N ARG A 199 -1.20 -18.11 0.45
CA ARG A 199 -1.98 -16.89 0.26
C ARG A 199 -1.06 -15.70 0.05
N ALA A 200 -1.25 -14.98 -1.04
CA ALA A 200 -0.54 -13.73 -1.28
C ALA A 200 -1.47 -12.55 -1.00
N ILE A 201 -1.08 -11.70 -0.05
CA ILE A 201 -1.82 -10.51 0.36
C ILE A 201 -1.04 -9.30 -0.09
N ILE A 202 -1.42 -8.76 -1.24
CA ILE A 202 -0.78 -7.58 -1.81
C ILE A 202 -1.79 -6.44 -1.75
N LYS A 203 -1.48 -5.41 -0.96
CA LYS A 203 -2.29 -4.20 -0.81
C LYS A 203 -1.51 -2.97 -1.25
N GLY A 204 -2.17 -1.81 -1.30
CA GLY A 204 -1.55 -0.52 -1.60
C GLY A 204 -2.28 0.23 -2.71
N ARG A 205 -1.56 0.97 -3.55
CA ARG A 205 -2.16 1.93 -4.50
C ARG A 205 -1.46 1.92 -5.87
N LEU A 206 -2.25 1.95 -6.93
CA LEU A 206 -1.78 2.12 -8.31
C LEU A 206 -1.90 3.59 -8.72
N TYR A 207 -0.86 4.15 -9.34
CA TYR A 207 -0.84 5.51 -9.83
C TYR A 207 -0.83 5.52 -11.36
N TYR A 208 -1.77 6.24 -11.95
CA TYR A 208 -2.00 6.32 -13.40
C TYR A 208 -1.44 7.61 -13.99
N PRO A 209 -0.99 7.63 -15.26
CA PRO A 209 -0.51 8.85 -15.88
C PRO A 209 -1.57 9.95 -15.86
N ALA A 210 -1.23 11.10 -15.28
CA ALA A 210 -2.14 12.23 -15.21
C ALA A 210 -2.43 12.80 -16.61
N GLY A 211 -3.67 13.24 -16.85
CA GLY A 211 -4.08 13.85 -18.13
C GLY A 211 -4.23 12.87 -19.30
N LYS A 212 -4.30 11.56 -19.03
CA LYS A 212 -4.61 10.54 -20.03
C LYS A 212 -5.87 9.77 -19.62
N PRO A 213 -6.69 9.28 -20.56
CA PRO A 213 -7.74 8.32 -20.24
C PRO A 213 -7.16 7.11 -19.52
N VAL A 214 -7.79 6.72 -18.42
CA VAL A 214 -7.34 5.59 -17.62
C VAL A 214 -8.05 4.33 -18.07
N HIS A 215 -7.27 3.35 -18.53
CA HIS A 215 -7.74 1.98 -18.73
C HIS A 215 -7.19 1.12 -17.61
N TYR A 216 -8.05 0.70 -16.69
CA TYR A 216 -7.63 -0.13 -15.57
C TYR A 216 -7.20 -1.52 -16.06
N PRO A 217 -6.04 -2.03 -15.63
CA PRO A 217 -5.61 -3.38 -15.99
C PRO A 217 -6.62 -4.41 -15.46
N ASN A 218 -6.93 -5.41 -16.28
CA ASN A 218 -7.91 -6.44 -15.90
C ASN A 218 -7.51 -7.24 -14.66
N TRP A 219 -6.22 -7.39 -14.38
CA TRP A 219 -5.69 -8.11 -13.21
C TRP A 219 -5.82 -7.34 -11.90
N ALA A 220 -6.06 -6.02 -11.94
CA ALA A 220 -6.23 -5.21 -10.75
C ALA A 220 -7.65 -5.40 -10.21
N THR A 221 -7.79 -5.42 -8.88
CA THR A 221 -9.11 -5.42 -8.23
C THR A 221 -9.92 -4.22 -8.71
N PRO A 222 -11.20 -4.35 -9.13
CA PRO A 222 -11.95 -3.21 -9.65
C PRO A 222 -12.00 -2.00 -8.71
N GLN A 223 -12.05 -2.24 -7.39
CA GLN A 223 -12.07 -1.21 -6.35
C GLN A 223 -10.68 -0.82 -5.84
N HIS A 224 -9.58 -1.30 -6.44
CA HIS A 224 -8.22 -1.01 -5.97
C HIS A 224 -8.01 0.50 -5.80
N LEU A 225 -7.14 0.86 -4.86
CA LEU A 225 -6.86 2.26 -4.62
C LEU A 225 -6.08 2.86 -5.80
N THR A 226 -6.56 3.99 -6.30
CA THR A 226 -5.99 4.71 -7.44
C THR A 226 -5.37 6.04 -7.03
N GLY A 227 -4.48 6.55 -7.87
CA GLY A 227 -3.96 7.91 -7.80
C GLY A 227 -3.44 8.32 -9.17
N PHE A 228 -2.92 9.53 -9.28
CA PHE A 228 -2.28 10.00 -10.53
C PHE A 228 -0.79 10.19 -10.34
N TRP A 229 -0.03 10.23 -11.43
CA TRP A 229 1.38 10.60 -11.39
C TRP A 229 1.76 11.46 -12.58
N GLY A 230 2.82 12.24 -12.41
CA GLY A 230 3.42 13.03 -13.48
C GLY A 230 4.78 13.58 -13.13
N TYR A 231 5.36 14.33 -14.07
CA TYR A 231 6.70 14.91 -13.92
C TYR A 231 6.73 16.27 -13.22
N THR A 232 5.56 16.88 -13.09
CA THR A 232 5.34 18.13 -12.35
C THR A 232 4.08 17.99 -11.50
N VAL A 233 4.01 18.71 -10.39
CA VAL A 233 2.77 18.86 -9.62
C VAL A 233 1.97 19.99 -10.27
N PRO A 234 0.72 19.77 -10.72
CA PRO A 234 -0.08 20.82 -11.33
C PRO A 234 -0.46 21.90 -10.29
N PRO A 235 -0.74 23.15 -10.71
CA PRO A 235 -1.27 24.16 -9.79
C PRO A 235 -2.52 23.64 -9.05
N ALA A 236 -2.61 23.91 -7.75
CA ALA A 236 -3.81 23.57 -6.98
C ALA A 236 -4.96 24.49 -7.41
N PRO A 237 -6.18 23.98 -7.63
CA PRO A 237 -7.35 24.82 -7.86
C PRO A 237 -7.65 25.69 -6.66
N LYS A 238 -8.43 26.75 -6.87
CA LYS A 238 -8.88 27.62 -5.78
C LYS A 238 -9.60 26.80 -4.72
N GLY A 239 -9.19 26.95 -3.46
CA GLY A 239 -9.73 26.21 -2.32
C GLY A 239 -9.04 24.87 -2.03
N PHE A 240 -8.05 24.48 -2.84
CA PHE A 240 -7.27 23.27 -2.61
C PHE A 240 -5.81 23.60 -2.36
N THR A 241 -5.10 22.71 -1.66
CA THR A 241 -3.67 22.86 -1.38
C THR A 241 -2.94 21.52 -1.54
N TRP A 242 -1.78 21.55 -2.20
CA TRP A 242 -0.89 20.40 -2.25
C TRP A 242 -0.07 20.29 -0.97
N ARG A 243 0.04 19.07 -0.44
CA ARG A 243 0.92 18.73 0.68
C ARG A 243 1.80 17.54 0.32
N TYR A 244 3.08 17.61 0.63
CA TYR A 244 3.95 16.45 0.51
C TYR A 244 3.64 15.43 1.61
N ALA A 245 3.46 14.17 1.24
CA ALA A 245 3.24 13.07 2.17
C ALA A 245 4.57 12.49 2.63
N SER A 246 4.74 12.37 3.95
CA SER A 246 5.83 11.58 4.50
C SER A 246 5.67 10.10 4.13
N ARG A 247 6.74 9.29 4.26
CA ARG A 247 6.68 7.85 3.93
C ARG A 247 5.65 7.07 4.76
N GLN A 248 5.32 7.54 5.97
CA GLN A 248 4.34 6.89 6.83
C GLN A 248 2.90 7.14 6.34
N GLU A 249 2.68 8.26 5.66
CA GLU A 249 1.36 8.65 5.14
C GLU A 249 1.00 8.00 3.79
N TRP A 250 1.85 7.11 3.27
CA TRP A 250 1.58 6.41 2.02
C TRP A 250 0.39 5.46 2.15
N MET A 251 0.17 4.86 3.33
CA MET A 251 -1.01 4.04 3.60
C MET A 251 -2.24 4.91 3.83
N VAL A 252 -2.15 5.77 4.84
CA VAL A 252 -3.23 6.64 5.29
C VAL A 252 -2.65 8.01 5.61
N ALA A 253 -3.26 9.06 5.07
CA ALA A 253 -2.88 10.42 5.39
C ALA A 253 -3.23 10.77 6.84
N ILE A 254 -2.34 11.54 7.49
CA ILE A 254 -2.56 12.06 8.82
C ILE A 254 -3.08 13.51 8.67
N PRO A 255 -4.34 13.81 9.07
CA PRO A 255 -4.94 15.13 8.84
C PRO A 255 -4.20 16.25 9.58
N ASP A 256 -3.77 15.98 10.81
CA ASP A 256 -3.16 16.98 11.69
C ASP A 256 -1.64 17.07 11.57
N PHE A 257 -1.04 16.39 10.57
CA PHE A 257 0.39 16.48 10.34
C PHE A 257 0.74 17.83 9.70
N MET A 258 1.03 18.81 10.55
CA MET A 258 1.76 20.00 10.14
C MET A 258 3.19 19.57 9.77
N PRO A 259 3.69 19.89 8.57
CA PRO A 259 5.05 19.52 8.20
C PRO A 259 6.03 20.11 9.23
N ILE A 260 6.90 19.26 9.77
CA ILE A 260 8.05 19.71 10.56
C ILE A 260 8.90 20.57 9.61
N ASN A 261 8.91 21.87 9.91
CA ASN A 261 9.69 22.96 9.33
C ASN A 261 9.16 23.53 8.00
N SER A 262 8.47 24.67 8.12
CA SER A 262 8.72 25.81 7.23
C SER A 262 10.23 26.05 7.16
N PRO A 263 10.84 26.15 5.97
CA PRO A 263 12.27 26.42 5.83
C PRO A 263 12.52 27.90 6.11
N THR A 264 12.49 28.30 7.38
CA THR A 264 12.95 29.64 7.80
C THR A 264 14.29 29.61 8.50
N ASP A 265 14.75 28.45 8.99
CA ASP A 265 16.07 28.31 9.60
C ASP A 265 16.78 27.06 9.09
N LEU A 266 17.60 27.23 8.04
CA LEU A 266 18.82 26.47 7.74
C LEU A 266 19.35 26.94 6.39
N GLY A 267 20.40 27.76 6.42
CA GLY A 267 21.14 28.14 5.23
C GLY A 267 21.75 26.91 4.57
N ASN A 268 21.17 26.50 3.43
CA ASN A 268 21.75 25.70 2.35
C ASN A 268 20.60 25.31 1.41
N GLU A 269 20.49 25.98 0.26
CA GLU A 269 19.60 25.68 -0.88
C GLU A 269 18.50 24.64 -0.62
N THR A 270 17.52 24.98 0.23
CA THR A 270 16.39 24.12 0.50
C THR A 270 15.40 24.28 -0.66
N HIS A 271 15.47 23.39 -1.65
CA HIS A 271 14.40 23.30 -2.64
C HIS A 271 13.04 23.17 -1.92
N PRO A 272 11.99 23.87 -2.39
CA PRO A 272 10.65 23.71 -1.84
C PRO A 272 10.28 22.22 -1.79
N VAL A 273 9.48 21.82 -0.79
CA VAL A 273 9.14 20.40 -0.58
C VAL A 273 8.55 19.76 -1.85
N TYR A 274 7.92 20.57 -2.72
CA TYR A 274 7.38 20.23 -4.04
C TYR A 274 8.36 19.76 -5.12
N TRP A 275 9.67 19.78 -4.86
CA TRP A 275 10.70 19.38 -5.83
C TRP A 275 11.33 18.02 -5.55
N ARG A 276 10.70 17.19 -4.70
CA ARG A 276 11.20 15.86 -4.35
C ARG A 276 10.34 14.76 -4.98
N ASN A 277 11.01 13.73 -5.50
CA ASN A 277 10.37 12.45 -5.83
C ASN A 277 9.56 11.94 -4.64
N GLY A 278 8.27 11.67 -4.85
CA GLY A 278 7.41 11.21 -3.76
C GLY A 278 5.94 11.42 -3.99
N LEU A 279 5.19 11.24 -2.90
CA LEU A 279 3.74 11.34 -2.88
C LEU A 279 3.32 12.73 -2.41
N TYR A 280 2.34 13.30 -3.11
CA TYR A 280 1.66 14.54 -2.78
C TYR A 280 0.17 14.27 -2.60
N LEU A 281 -0.43 14.96 -1.66
CA LEU A 281 -1.85 14.88 -1.33
C LEU A 281 -2.47 16.22 -1.69
N LEU A 282 -3.52 16.20 -2.51
CA LEU A 282 -4.35 17.38 -2.71
C LEU A 282 -5.37 17.40 -1.58
N LEU A 283 -5.39 18.50 -0.84
CA LEU A 283 -6.31 18.73 0.27
C LEU A 283 -7.39 19.72 -0.16
N ASP A 284 -8.63 19.48 0.26
CA ASP A 284 -9.72 20.46 0.18
C ASP A 284 -9.65 21.51 1.30
N THR A 285 -10.65 22.40 1.38
CA THR A 285 -10.75 23.45 2.40
C THR A 285 -10.92 22.90 3.83
N GLU A 286 -11.28 21.63 3.98
CA GLU A 286 -11.43 20.93 5.25
C GLU A 286 -10.22 20.06 5.58
N ASN A 287 -9.11 20.21 4.85
CA ASN A 287 -7.90 19.40 4.94
C ASN A 287 -8.10 17.90 4.65
N LYS A 288 -9.18 17.52 3.95
CA LYS A 288 -9.41 16.14 3.53
C LYS A 288 -8.64 15.86 2.26
N VAL A 289 -8.02 14.68 2.19
CA VAL A 289 -7.33 14.24 0.98
C VAL A 289 -8.36 13.88 -0.08
N VAL A 290 -8.32 14.60 -1.20
CA VAL A 290 -9.15 14.34 -2.38
C VAL A 290 -8.38 13.69 -3.51
N LEU A 291 -7.05 13.82 -3.53
CA LEU A 291 -6.22 13.17 -4.55
C LEU A 291 -4.84 12.76 -4.02
N HIS A 292 -4.40 11.58 -4.44
CA HIS A 292 -3.04 11.08 -4.26
C HIS A 292 -2.27 11.25 -5.58
N TYR A 293 -1.18 12.02 -5.56
CA TYR A 293 -0.39 12.35 -6.74
C TYR A 293 1.08 12.00 -6.54
N MET A 294 1.62 11.09 -7.34
CA MET A 294 3.03 10.73 -7.30
C MET A 294 3.84 11.61 -8.26
N LEU A 295 4.75 12.42 -7.72
CA LEU A 295 5.71 13.16 -8.52
C LEU A 295 6.90 12.28 -8.85
N ARG A 296 7.25 12.23 -10.13
CA ARG A 296 8.43 11.53 -10.62
C ARG A 296 9.35 12.49 -11.38
N ILE A 297 10.58 12.63 -10.92
CA ILE A 297 11.62 13.46 -11.52
C ILE A 297 12.58 12.51 -12.23
N ILE A 298 12.63 12.62 -13.55
CA ILE A 298 13.46 11.78 -14.43
C ILE A 298 14.77 12.47 -14.86
N HIS A 299 14.86 13.79 -14.73
CA HIS A 299 16.07 14.56 -15.04
C HIS A 299 16.62 15.24 -13.79
N LYS A 300 17.86 14.92 -13.43
CA LYS A 300 18.69 15.86 -12.65
C LYS A 300 19.09 16.97 -13.61
N SER A 301 18.33 18.04 -13.73
CA SER A 301 18.76 19.23 -14.47
C SER A 301 18.53 20.48 -13.63
N PRO A 302 19.57 21.28 -13.32
CA PRO A 302 19.46 22.51 -12.55
C PRO A 302 18.72 23.66 -13.29
N GLN A 303 18.12 23.41 -14.46
CA GLN A 303 17.74 24.47 -15.41
C GLN A 303 16.24 24.54 -15.74
N SER A 304 15.36 24.03 -14.89
CA SER A 304 13.90 24.20 -15.06
C SER A 304 13.25 25.11 -14.00
N ILE A 305 14.04 25.99 -13.40
CA ILE A 305 13.56 27.03 -12.50
C ILE A 305 13.71 28.36 -13.26
N ASN A 306 12.59 28.92 -13.74
CA ASN A 306 12.57 30.35 -14.10
C ASN A 306 12.67 31.17 -12.81
N LEU A 307 13.24 32.39 -12.90
CA LEU A 307 13.53 33.29 -11.78
C LEU A 307 12.35 33.57 -10.81
N ASP A 308 11.11 33.24 -11.19
CA ASP A 308 9.91 33.44 -10.37
C ASP A 308 9.30 32.16 -9.76
N ASN A 309 9.98 31.01 -9.79
CA ASN A 309 9.48 29.74 -9.21
C ASN A 309 8.09 29.28 -9.69
N THR A 310 7.55 29.84 -10.77
CA THR A 310 6.36 29.34 -11.46
C THR A 310 6.79 28.53 -12.68
N LEU A 311 6.56 27.21 -12.66
CA LEU A 311 6.57 26.41 -13.89
C LEU A 311 5.38 26.83 -14.75
N LYS A 312 5.60 27.00 -16.06
CA LYS A 312 4.52 27.28 -17.01
C LYS A 312 3.43 26.21 -16.84
N PRO A 313 2.14 26.60 -16.74
CA PRO A 313 1.05 25.65 -16.66
C PRO A 313 1.15 24.69 -17.86
N ASN A 314 1.16 23.39 -17.58
CA ASN A 314 0.92 22.41 -18.62
C ASN A 314 -0.56 22.56 -19.02
N LEU A 315 -0.83 22.94 -20.27
CA LEU A 315 -2.19 23.13 -20.79
C LEU A 315 -3.03 21.84 -20.71
N ASN A 316 -2.39 20.67 -20.61
CA ASN A 316 -3.07 19.38 -20.41
C ASN A 316 -3.40 19.07 -18.93
N ALA A 317 -3.09 19.95 -17.97
CA ALA A 317 -3.38 19.73 -16.55
C ALA A 317 -4.85 20.00 -16.18
N VAL A 318 -5.60 20.70 -17.04
CA VAL A 318 -7.05 20.95 -16.86
C VAL A 318 -7.83 19.63 -16.83
N ASP A 319 -7.36 18.61 -17.56
CA ASP A 319 -8.04 17.32 -17.68
C ASP A 319 -7.96 16.45 -16.42
N ILE A 320 -6.97 16.67 -15.53
CA ILE A 320 -6.86 15.91 -14.28
C ILE A 320 -8.08 16.16 -13.39
N PHE A 321 -8.58 17.40 -13.35
CA PHE A 321 -9.73 17.78 -12.53
C PHE A 321 -11.07 17.31 -13.12
N ASN A 322 -11.16 17.21 -14.44
CA ASN A 322 -12.31 16.58 -15.10
C ASN A 322 -12.38 15.07 -14.78
N GLN A 323 -11.24 14.41 -14.57
CA GLN A 323 -11.19 13.00 -14.16
C GLN A 323 -11.52 12.77 -12.68
N ILE A 324 -11.31 13.76 -11.80
CA ILE A 324 -11.71 13.71 -10.39
C ILE A 324 -13.25 13.74 -10.25
N SER A 325 -13.96 14.32 -11.22
CA SER A 325 -15.44 14.38 -11.21
C SER A 325 -16.11 13.08 -11.68
N ILE A 326 -15.32 12.06 -12.03
CA ILE A 326 -15.78 10.76 -12.55
C ILE A 326 -15.53 9.61 -11.54
N ILE A 327 -14.80 9.86 -10.45
CA ILE A 327 -14.62 8.96 -9.29
C ILE A 327 -15.48 9.49 -8.16
#